data_AF-A0A654AJF7-F1
#
_entry.id   AF-A0A654AJF7-F1
#
_cell.length_a   1.000
_cell.length_b   1.000
_cell.length_c   1.000
_cell.angle_alpha   90.00
_cell.angle_beta   90.00
_cell.angle_gamma   90.00
#
_symmetry.space_group_name_H-M   'P 1'
#
loop_
_entity.id
_entity.type
_entity.pdbx_description
1 polymer ?
#
loop_
_entity_poly.entity_id
_entity_poly.type
_entity_poly.pdbx_seq_one_letter_code
_entity_poly.pdbx_strand_id
1 'polypeptide(L)'
;MSLTLMIAASLSMPTAALELRDPNPRERARIEQVLRQAGFVRWDDIELDDRLWEIDDARTRNGGEYDLKIDPRSMRIVRRDGDRPANAREQAAIERALRQQGYTRWESVKLDSDGYWEVDDARMRNGRDNDLKLDRRTLRIIERD
;
A
#
# COMPACT_ATOMS: atom_id res chain seq x y z
N MET A 1 -52.05 28.97 40.82
CA MET A 1 -50.58 29.04 40.97
C MET A 1 -49.96 27.96 40.10
N SER A 2 -48.85 28.30 39.47
CA SER A 2 -48.46 27.96 38.10
C SER A 2 -48.04 26.52 37.80
N LEU A 3 -48.28 26.11 36.55
CA LEU A 3 -47.79 24.87 35.91
C LEU A 3 -46.37 25.14 35.37
N THR A 4 -45.35 24.47 35.89
CA THR A 4 -43.97 24.57 35.36
C THR A 4 -43.71 23.40 34.41
N LEU A 5 -43.66 23.71 33.11
CA LEU A 5 -43.22 22.83 32.04
C LEU A 5 -41.68 22.82 32.02
N MET A 6 -41.05 21.72 32.42
CA MET A 6 -39.62 21.52 32.18
C MET A 6 -39.41 21.02 30.74
N ILE A 7 -38.90 21.90 29.88
CA ILE A 7 -38.35 21.50 28.58
C ILE A 7 -36.95 20.92 28.86
N ALA A 8 -36.83 19.60 28.76
CA ALA A 8 -35.53 18.94 28.74
C ALA A 8 -34.84 19.27 27.40
N ALA A 9 -33.81 20.10 27.44
CA ALA A 9 -32.95 20.34 26.29
C ALA A 9 -32.05 19.10 26.10
N SER A 10 -32.38 18.28 25.11
CA SER A 10 -31.50 17.21 24.65
C SER A 10 -30.24 17.85 24.04
N LEU A 11 -29.10 17.77 24.75
CA LEU A 11 -27.80 18.09 24.16
C LEU A 11 -27.47 17.03 23.11
N SER A 12 -27.65 17.37 21.84
CA SER A 12 -26.98 16.67 20.75
C SER A 12 -25.48 16.91 20.91
N MET A 13 -24.76 15.92 21.44
CA MET A 13 -23.31 15.88 21.40
C MET A 13 -22.89 15.88 19.93
N PRO A 14 -21.98 16.78 19.47
CA PRO A 14 -21.39 16.62 18.16
C PRO A 14 -20.62 15.30 18.18
N THR A 15 -21.01 14.36 17.32
CA THR A 15 -20.14 13.26 16.92
C THR A 15 -18.84 13.90 16.45
N ALA A 16 -17.75 13.69 17.18
CA ALA A 16 -16.42 14.03 16.72
C ALA A 16 -16.26 13.36 15.36
N ALA A 17 -16.33 14.16 14.29
CA ALA A 17 -15.90 13.74 12.98
C ALA A 17 -14.47 13.23 13.15
N LEU A 18 -14.18 12.07 12.56
CA LEU A 18 -12.83 11.52 12.53
C LEU A 18 -11.98 12.62 11.88
N GLU A 19 -11.11 13.24 12.66
CA GLU A 19 -10.46 14.49 12.27
C GLU A 19 -9.39 14.22 11.22
N LEU A 20 -9.74 14.46 9.95
CA LEU A 20 -8.77 14.67 8.89
C LEU A 20 -7.88 15.88 9.26
N ARG A 21 -6.58 15.64 9.48
CA ARG A 21 -5.64 16.74 9.77
C ARG A 21 -4.21 16.44 9.40
N ASP A 22 -3.47 17.51 9.10
CA ASP A 22 -2.02 17.46 8.98
C ASP A 22 -1.31 17.13 10.31
N PRO A 23 -0.14 16.47 10.27
CA PRO A 23 0.73 16.32 11.42
C PRO A 23 1.36 17.65 11.82
N ASN A 24 1.46 17.87 13.13
CA ASN A 24 2.33 18.94 13.63
C ASN A 24 3.82 18.55 13.41
N PRO A 25 4.77 19.51 13.54
CA PRO A 25 6.19 19.23 13.25
C PRO A 25 6.80 18.08 14.06
N ARG A 26 6.37 17.87 15.31
CA ARG A 26 6.87 16.79 16.17
C ARG A 26 6.31 15.43 15.75
N GLU A 27 5.03 15.38 15.37
CA GLU A 27 4.40 14.18 14.83
C GLU A 27 5.04 13.79 13.50
N ARG A 28 5.16 14.75 12.58
CA ARG A 28 5.81 14.56 11.28
C ARG A 28 7.21 13.97 11.44
N ALA A 29 8.06 14.58 12.26
CA ALA A 29 9.43 14.07 12.47
C ALA A 29 9.46 12.62 12.99
N ARG A 30 8.51 12.22 13.85
CA ARG A 30 8.39 10.84 14.35
C ARG A 30 7.92 9.88 13.27
N ILE A 31 6.94 10.27 12.46
CA ILE A 31 6.43 9.47 11.35
C ILE A 31 7.53 9.25 10.33
N GLU A 32 8.21 10.31 9.90
CA GLU A 32 9.31 10.22 8.94
C GLU A 32 10.46 9.34 9.46
N GLN A 33 10.74 9.35 10.77
CA GLN A 33 11.71 8.44 11.38
C GLN A 33 11.27 6.98 11.23
N VAL A 34 9.99 6.67 11.49
CA VAL A 34 9.44 5.32 11.30
C VAL A 34 9.55 4.88 9.83
N LEU A 35 9.16 5.76 8.90
CA LEU A 35 9.22 5.49 7.46
C LEU A 35 10.66 5.17 7.01
N ARG A 36 11.63 6.00 7.40
CA ARG A 36 13.05 5.79 7.07
C ARG A 36 13.60 4.50 7.67
N GLN A 37 13.24 4.17 8.92
CA GLN A 37 13.62 2.91 9.57
C GLN A 37 13.02 1.70 8.87
N ALA A 38 11.82 1.83 8.30
CA ALA A 38 11.17 0.79 7.51
C ALA A 38 11.70 0.70 6.07
N GLY A 39 12.65 1.55 5.67
CA GLY A 39 13.31 1.52 4.36
C GLY A 39 12.64 2.35 3.27
N PHE A 40 11.66 3.18 3.62
CA PHE A 40 11.07 4.17 2.71
C PHE A 40 11.99 5.38 2.57
N VAL A 41 12.05 5.93 1.36
CA VAL A 41 12.95 7.02 0.98
C VAL A 41 12.23 8.26 0.47
N ARG A 42 10.96 8.11 0.07
CA ARG A 42 10.03 9.15 -0.36
C ARG A 42 8.61 8.75 0.01
N TRP A 43 7.73 9.74 0.09
CA TRP A 43 6.30 9.64 0.34
C TRP A 43 5.72 11.01 -0.03
N ASP A 44 4.42 11.06 -0.32
CA ASP A 44 3.77 12.29 -0.74
C ASP A 44 3.12 12.94 0.48
N ASP A 45 1.90 12.52 0.83
CA ASP A 45 1.15 13.12 1.93
C ASP A 45 1.24 12.30 3.23
N ILE A 46 1.03 13.00 4.35
CA ILE A 46 0.90 12.41 5.68
C ILE A 46 -0.28 13.11 6.34
N GLU A 47 -1.32 12.36 6.66
CA GLU A 47 -2.55 12.90 7.24
C GLU A 47 -3.04 11.98 8.37
N LEU A 48 -3.64 12.54 9.41
CA LEU A 48 -4.38 11.74 10.37
C LEU A 48 -5.79 11.57 9.83
N ASP A 49 -6.21 10.34 9.56
CA ASP A 49 -7.59 10.00 9.19
C ASP A 49 -7.99 8.68 9.88
N ASP A 50 -9.25 8.54 10.26
CA ASP A 50 -9.76 7.37 10.97
C ASP A 50 -8.93 6.97 12.21
N ARG A 51 -8.30 7.97 12.86
CA ARG A 51 -7.40 7.83 14.02
C ARG A 51 -6.07 7.12 13.72
N LEU A 52 -5.71 6.96 12.46
CA LEU A 52 -4.43 6.45 11.98
C LEU A 52 -3.72 7.52 11.17
N TRP A 53 -2.39 7.51 11.20
CA TRP A 53 -1.63 8.27 10.21
C TRP A 53 -1.68 7.51 8.89
N GLU A 54 -2.22 8.13 7.86
CA GLU A 54 -2.17 7.70 6.48
C GLU A 54 -0.96 8.33 5.80
N ILE A 55 -0.24 7.53 5.02
CA ILE A 55 0.93 7.98 4.27
C ILE A 55 0.78 7.43 2.87
N ASP A 56 0.65 8.33 1.92
CA ASP A 56 0.38 7.99 0.53
C ASP A 56 1.68 7.88 -0.25
N ASP A 57 1.69 6.95 -1.21
CA ASP A 57 2.79 6.74 -2.16
C ASP A 57 4.17 6.61 -1.50
N ALA A 58 4.24 5.90 -0.38
CA ALA A 58 5.49 5.65 0.33
C ALA A 58 6.39 4.73 -0.51
N ARG A 59 7.50 5.28 -1.03
CA ARG A 59 8.40 4.60 -1.97
C ARG A 59 9.65 4.05 -1.28
N THR A 60 10.00 2.81 -1.61
CA THR A 60 11.27 2.18 -1.24
C THR A 60 12.33 2.40 -2.30
N ARG A 61 13.62 2.23 -1.95
CA ARG A 61 14.72 2.43 -2.91
C ARG A 61 14.69 1.46 -4.11
N ASN A 62 14.09 0.29 -3.94
CA ASN A 62 13.94 -0.72 -5.00
C ASN A 62 12.67 -0.53 -5.85
N GLY A 63 11.99 0.62 -5.75
CA GLY A 63 10.84 0.96 -6.59
C GLY A 63 9.51 0.40 -6.11
N GLY A 64 9.40 -0.06 -4.86
CA GLY A 64 8.12 -0.43 -4.28
C GLY A 64 7.39 0.80 -3.77
N GLU A 65 6.07 0.75 -3.82
CA GLU A 65 5.18 1.88 -3.54
C GLU A 65 3.97 1.39 -2.75
N TYR A 66 3.62 2.13 -1.70
CA TYR A 66 2.65 1.66 -0.73
C TYR A 66 1.91 2.81 -0.07
N ASP A 67 0.63 2.56 0.18
CA ASP A 67 -0.14 3.31 1.15
C ASP A 67 0.04 2.64 2.52
N LEU A 68 0.35 3.45 3.53
CA LEU A 68 0.66 2.97 4.87
C LEU A 68 -0.33 3.54 5.86
N LYS A 69 -0.71 2.72 6.86
CA LYS A 69 -1.33 3.23 8.07
C LYS A 69 -0.43 3.00 9.28
N ILE A 70 -0.20 4.05 10.06
CA ILE A 70 0.60 4.02 11.29
C ILE A 70 -0.28 4.35 12.50
N ASP A 71 -0.21 3.52 13.54
CA ASP A 71 -0.90 3.78 14.80
C ASP A 71 -0.22 4.96 15.54
N PRO A 72 -0.93 6.07 15.84
CA PRO A 72 -0.33 7.27 16.44
C PRO A 72 0.24 7.06 17.86
N ARG A 73 -0.19 6.01 18.57
CA ARG A 73 0.23 5.74 19.96
C ARG A 73 1.51 4.92 20.02
N SER A 74 1.56 3.83 19.25
CA SER A 74 2.65 2.87 19.23
C SER A 74 3.69 3.15 18.15
N MET A 75 3.37 4.01 17.17
CA MET A 75 4.21 4.30 16.01
C MET A 75 4.56 3.05 15.18
N ARG A 76 3.67 2.06 15.18
CA ARG A 76 3.78 0.85 14.36
C ARG A 76 3.05 1.05 13.04
N ILE A 77 3.67 0.63 11.93
CA ILE A 77 2.95 0.42 10.66
C ILE A 77 1.99 -0.75 10.87
N VAL A 78 0.69 -0.47 10.82
CA VAL A 78 -0.40 -1.44 11.04
C VAL A 78 -1.04 -1.91 9.75
N ARG A 79 -0.84 -1.18 8.65
CA ARG A 79 -1.28 -1.55 7.30
C ARG A 79 -0.24 -1.12 6.27
N ARG A 80 -0.09 -1.93 5.23
CA ARG A 80 0.79 -1.70 4.09
C ARG A 80 0.13 -2.32 2.86
N ASP A 81 -0.45 -1.49 2.02
CA ASP A 81 -1.14 -1.89 0.80
C ASP A 81 -0.36 -1.31 -0.39
N GLY A 82 -0.18 -2.08 -1.46
CA GLY A 82 0.53 -1.63 -2.65
C GLY A 82 1.51 -2.65 -3.22
N ASP A 83 2.24 -2.20 -4.25
CA ASP A 83 3.04 -3.05 -5.11
C ASP A 83 4.45 -3.27 -4.57
N ARG A 84 4.78 -4.56 -4.41
CA ARG A 84 6.11 -4.97 -3.97
C ARG A 84 6.92 -5.56 -5.12
N PRO A 85 7.98 -4.88 -5.59
CA PRO A 85 8.92 -5.45 -6.53
C PRO A 85 9.46 -6.78 -6.02
N ALA A 86 9.58 -7.75 -6.93
CA ALA A 86 10.22 -9.02 -6.63
C ALA A 86 11.65 -8.79 -6.11
N ASN A 87 12.03 -9.50 -5.06
CA ASN A 87 13.44 -9.51 -4.65
C ASN A 87 14.26 -10.37 -5.62
N ALA A 88 15.59 -10.30 -5.54
CA ALA A 88 16.49 -11.00 -6.47
C ALA A 88 16.22 -12.52 -6.58
N ARG A 89 15.86 -13.18 -5.47
CA ARG A 89 15.57 -14.62 -5.47
C ARG A 89 14.23 -14.93 -6.13
N GLU A 90 13.21 -14.12 -5.83
CA GLU A 90 11.89 -14.23 -6.46
C GLU A 90 11.98 -13.96 -7.96
N GLN A 91 12.68 -12.90 -8.34
CA GLN A 91 12.91 -12.52 -9.74
C GLN A 91 13.59 -13.65 -10.52
N ALA A 92 14.66 -14.24 -9.98
CA ALA A 92 15.33 -15.38 -10.61
C ALA A 92 14.44 -16.62 -10.74
N ALA A 93 13.52 -16.85 -9.80
CA ALA A 93 12.59 -17.97 -9.86
C ALA A 93 11.50 -17.73 -10.94
N ILE A 94 10.96 -16.52 -10.99
CA ILE A 94 9.94 -16.11 -11.97
C ILE A 94 10.54 -16.08 -13.38
N GLU A 95 11.74 -15.50 -13.56
CA GLU A 95 12.48 -15.50 -14.82
C GLU A 95 12.68 -16.92 -15.37
N ARG A 96 13.05 -17.87 -14.50
CA ARG A 96 13.18 -19.28 -14.91
C ARG A 96 11.85 -19.87 -15.34
N ALA A 97 10.76 -19.61 -14.61
CA ALA A 97 9.42 -20.08 -14.95
C ALA A 97 8.93 -19.50 -16.29
N LEU A 98 9.10 -18.19 -16.49
CA LEU A 98 8.73 -17.49 -17.73
C LEU A 98 9.52 -18.02 -18.94
N ARG A 99 10.83 -18.21 -18.81
CA ARG A 99 11.66 -18.76 -19.89
C ARG A 99 11.29 -20.19 -20.28
N GLN A 100 10.89 -21.02 -19.32
CA GLN A 100 10.38 -22.37 -19.61
C GLN A 100 9.09 -22.34 -20.45
N GLN A 101 8.32 -21.26 -20.36
CA GLN A 101 7.11 -21.02 -21.16
C GLN A 101 7.41 -20.27 -22.47
N GLY A 102 8.68 -19.93 -22.76
CA GLY A 102 9.09 -19.28 -24.01
C GLY A 102 9.07 -17.74 -23.99
N TYR A 103 8.81 -17.12 -22.83
CA TYR A 103 8.98 -15.67 -22.69
C TYR A 103 10.45 -15.30 -22.66
N THR A 104 10.80 -14.21 -23.35
CA THR A 104 12.18 -13.76 -23.54
C THR A 104 12.45 -12.37 -23.00
N ARG A 105 11.40 -11.58 -22.73
CA ARG A 105 11.46 -10.20 -22.24
C ARG A 105 10.22 -9.89 -21.40
N TRP A 106 10.36 -8.97 -20.45
CA TRP A 106 9.30 -8.33 -19.66
C TRP A 106 9.88 -7.02 -19.11
N GLU A 107 9.02 -6.09 -18.68
CA GLU A 107 9.45 -4.82 -18.07
C GLU A 107 9.65 -4.97 -16.56
N SER A 108 8.64 -5.51 -15.88
CA SER A 108 8.53 -5.44 -14.43
C SER A 108 8.03 -6.76 -13.85
N VAL A 109 8.33 -6.99 -12.56
CA VAL A 109 7.77 -8.10 -11.78
C VAL A 109 7.49 -7.60 -10.37
N LYS A 110 6.21 -7.56 -10.01
CA LYS A 110 5.72 -7.02 -8.73
C LYS A 110 4.69 -7.96 -8.10
N LEU A 111 4.68 -8.05 -6.78
CA LEU A 111 3.63 -8.70 -6.03
C LEU A 111 2.58 -7.65 -5.75
N ASP A 112 1.40 -7.83 -6.35
CA ASP A 112 0.25 -6.96 -6.13
C ASP A 112 -0.38 -7.28 -4.76
N SER A 113 -1.15 -6.31 -4.27
CA SER A 113 -2.02 -6.35 -3.11
C SER A 113 -2.98 -7.55 -3.09
N ASP A 114 -3.43 -8.02 -4.26
CA ASP A 114 -4.27 -9.21 -4.41
C ASP A 114 -3.53 -10.53 -4.13
N GLY A 115 -2.21 -10.46 -3.97
CA GLY A 115 -1.34 -11.56 -3.61
C GLY A 115 -0.82 -12.36 -4.80
N TYR A 116 -1.04 -11.92 -6.03
CA TYR A 116 -0.46 -12.51 -7.24
C TYR A 116 0.79 -11.76 -7.70
N TRP A 117 1.64 -12.46 -8.43
CA TRP A 117 2.72 -11.79 -9.16
C TRP A 117 2.16 -11.22 -10.45
N GLU A 118 2.36 -9.93 -10.67
CA GLU A 118 2.16 -9.29 -11.96
C GLU A 118 3.50 -9.19 -12.69
N VAL A 119 3.46 -9.45 -13.99
CA VAL A 119 4.59 -9.32 -14.91
C VAL A 119 4.15 -8.46 -16.08
N ASP A 120 4.69 -7.25 -16.13
CA ASP A 120 4.29 -6.25 -17.12
C ASP A 120 5.04 -6.47 -18.44
N ASP A 121 4.35 -6.27 -19.56
CA ASP A 121 4.91 -6.29 -20.92
C ASP A 121 5.70 -7.58 -21.26
N ALA A 122 5.20 -8.73 -20.79
CA ALA A 122 5.84 -10.01 -21.05
C ALA A 122 5.70 -10.42 -22.52
N ARG A 123 6.86 -10.68 -23.15
CA ARG A 123 6.96 -10.94 -24.58
C ARG A 123 7.66 -12.26 -24.90
N MET A 124 7.03 -13.03 -25.78
CA MET A 124 7.67 -14.15 -26.50
C MET A 124 8.36 -13.64 -27.77
N ARG A 125 9.30 -14.42 -28.33
CA ARG A 125 10.16 -14.01 -29.47
C ARG A 125 9.43 -13.29 -30.63
N ASN A 126 8.23 -13.73 -30.99
CA ASN A 126 7.42 -13.16 -32.08
C ASN A 126 6.03 -12.67 -31.59
N GLY A 127 5.83 -12.56 -30.27
CA GLY A 127 4.55 -12.19 -29.67
C GLY A 127 4.35 -10.69 -29.58
N ARG A 128 3.11 -10.30 -29.31
CA ARG A 128 2.79 -9.00 -28.70
C ARG A 128 3.18 -9.05 -27.22
N ASP A 129 3.32 -7.87 -26.61
CA ASP A 129 3.50 -7.73 -25.17
C ASP A 129 2.16 -8.11 -24.49
N ASN A 130 2.22 -8.77 -23.33
CA ASN A 130 1.06 -9.16 -22.53
C ASN A 130 1.39 -8.97 -21.05
N ASP A 131 0.43 -8.51 -20.28
CA ASP A 131 0.55 -8.52 -18.82
C ASP A 131 0.16 -9.90 -18.30
N LEU A 132 0.91 -10.42 -17.34
CA LEU A 132 0.69 -11.76 -16.80
C LEU A 132 0.40 -11.68 -15.30
N LYS A 133 -0.63 -12.40 -14.84
CA LYS A 133 -0.75 -12.76 -13.42
C LYS A 133 -0.29 -14.18 -13.18
N LEU A 134 0.53 -14.38 -12.16
CA LEU A 134 1.05 -15.68 -11.75
C LEU A 134 0.68 -15.97 -10.30
N ASP A 135 0.33 -17.23 -10.02
CA ASP A 135 0.17 -17.72 -8.65
C ASP A 135 1.48 -17.55 -7.86
N ARG A 136 1.39 -16.96 -6.66
CA ARG A 136 2.55 -16.57 -5.86
C ARG A 136 3.49 -17.72 -5.49
N ARG A 137 2.94 -18.92 -5.27
CA ARG A 137 3.69 -20.07 -4.74
C ARG A 137 4.18 -20.99 -5.86
N THR A 138 3.31 -21.26 -6.81
CA THR A 138 3.54 -22.22 -7.90
C THR A 138 4.13 -21.56 -9.15
N LEU A 139 4.04 -20.24 -9.26
CA LEU A 139 4.48 -19.44 -10.41
C LEU A 139 3.78 -19.85 -11.73
N ARG A 140 2.61 -20.48 -11.63
CA ARG A 140 1.77 -20.79 -12.79
C ARG A 140 1.10 -19.50 -13.26
N ILE A 141 1.16 -19.24 -14.56
CA ILE A 141 0.39 -18.15 -15.19
C ILE A 141 -1.09 -18.50 -15.06
N ILE A 142 -1.86 -17.61 -14.43
CA ILE A 142 -3.30 -17.72 -14.23
C ILE A 142 -4.09 -16.81 -15.17
N GLU A 143 -3.48 -15.72 -15.63
CA GLU A 143 -4.09 -14.70 -16.50
C GLU A 143 -3.06 -14.14 -17.47
N ARG A 144 -3.54 -13.70 -18.64
CA ARG A 144 -2.75 -13.06 -19.70
C ARG A 144 -3.63 -12.04 -20.42
N ASP A 145 -3.23 -10.78 -20.43
CA ASP A 145 -3.97 -9.67 -21.04
C ASP A 145 -3.14 -8.93 -22.10
#